data_AF-A0A5K1CNA4-F1
#
_entry.id   AF-A0A5K1CNA4-F1
#
_cell.length_a   1.000
_cell.length_b   1.000
_cell.length_c   1.000
_cell.angle_alpha   90.00
_cell.angle_beta   90.00
_cell.angle_gamma   90.00
#
_symmetry.space_group_name_H-M   'P 1'
#
loop_
_entity.id
_entity.type
_entity.pdbx_description
1 polymer ?
#
loop_
_entity_poly.entity_id
_entity_poly.type
_entity_poly.pdbx_seq_one_letter_code
_entity_poly.pdbx_strand_id
1 'polypeptide(L)'
;EVGNVPYVVDNGAGVFSKSPKETANLVARWFGPEAEELRRMSENALNLAQPEAVFNIVRDIDELSRGCEPMSKIKYSLMASSFYSAAT
;
A
#
# COMPACT_ATOMS: atom_id res chain seq x y z
N GLU A 1 -5.00 1.70 12.70
CA GLU A 1 -6.17 1.34 11.87
C GLU A 1 -7.30 2.38 11.84
N VAL A 2 -7.14 3.57 12.42
CA VAL A 2 -8.19 4.61 12.41
C VAL A 2 -8.35 5.30 11.04
N GLY A 3 -7.29 5.33 10.22
CA GLY A 3 -7.30 6.01 8.91
C GLY A 3 -8.00 5.27 7.78
N ASN A 4 -8.30 3.98 7.94
CA ASN A 4 -8.89 3.17 6.87
C ASN A 4 -10.36 3.53 6.63
N VAL A 5 -11.10 3.87 7.70
CA VAL A 5 -12.51 4.25 7.58
C VAL A 5 -12.67 5.57 6.81
N PRO A 6 -11.97 6.67 7.16
CA PRO A 6 -11.97 7.88 6.34
C PRO A 6 -11.56 7.63 4.89
N TYR A 7 -10.51 6.82 4.65
CA TYR A 7 -10.09 6.51 3.28
C TYR A 7 -11.20 5.88 2.43
N VAL A 8 -11.99 4.94 2.99
CA VAL A 8 -13.09 4.32 2.25
C VAL A 8 -14.28 5.27 2.06
N VAL A 9 -14.66 5.98 3.13
CA VAL A 9 -15.86 6.84 3.15
C VAL A 9 -15.65 8.11 2.33
N ASP A 10 -14.52 8.79 2.50
CA ASP A 10 -14.22 10.06 1.84
C ASP A 10 -14.01 9.88 0.32
N ASN A 11 -13.53 8.71 -0.10
CA ASN A 11 -13.44 8.34 -1.52
C ASN A 11 -14.75 7.73 -2.06
N GLY A 12 -15.82 7.68 -1.26
CA GLY A 12 -17.13 7.18 -1.69
C GLY A 12 -17.11 5.72 -2.14
N ALA A 13 -16.20 4.90 -1.63
CA ALA A 13 -16.10 3.48 -1.93
C ALA A 13 -16.89 2.60 -0.94
N GLY A 14 -17.47 3.22 0.09
CA GLY A 14 -18.29 2.54 1.08
C GLY A 14 -18.84 3.50 2.14
N VAL A 15 -19.61 2.95 3.06
CA VAL A 15 -20.16 3.66 4.22
C VAL A 15 -19.78 2.96 5.51
N PHE A 16 -19.87 3.66 6.63
CA PHE A 16 -19.55 3.12 7.95
C PHE A 16 -20.79 3.16 8.86
N SER A 17 -21.16 2.01 9.42
CA SER A 17 -22.19 1.91 10.47
C SER A 17 -21.71 0.99 11.59
N LYS A 18 -22.06 1.35 12.83
CA LYS A 18 -21.83 0.52 14.02
C LYS A 18 -23.05 -0.33 14.41
N SER A 19 -24.19 -0.14 13.76
CA SER A 19 -25.46 -0.78 14.11
C SER A 19 -25.77 -1.91 13.14
N PRO A 20 -25.90 -3.17 13.60
CA PRO A 20 -26.24 -4.29 12.73
C PRO A 20 -27.56 -4.08 11.97
N LYS A 21 -28.54 -3.44 12.61
CA LYS A 21 -29.85 -3.13 12.01
C LYS A 21 -29.72 -2.13 10.86
N GLU A 22 -28.88 -1.11 11.04
CA GLU A 22 -28.63 -0.11 10.00
C GLU A 22 -27.84 -0.74 8.84
N THR A 23 -26.82 -1.54 9.13
CA THR A 23 -26.06 -2.29 8.11
C THR A 23 -26.99 -3.18 7.27
N ALA A 24 -27.89 -3.93 7.90
CA ALA A 24 -28.86 -4.76 7.17
C ALA A 24 -29.79 -3.92 6.28
N ASN A 25 -30.25 -2.77 6.77
CA ASN A 25 -31.08 -1.86 5.98
C ASN A 25 -30.33 -1.25 4.79
N LEU A 26 -29.05 -0.89 4.96
CA LEU A 26 -28.21 -0.38 3.87
C LEU A 26 -28.04 -1.43 2.76
N VAL A 27 -27.69 -2.66 3.14
CA VAL A 27 -27.55 -3.78 2.17
C VAL A 27 -28.87 -4.05 1.45
N ALA A 28 -30.00 -4.07 2.16
CA ALA A 28 -31.31 -4.27 1.54
C ALA A 28 -31.67 -3.16 0.53
N ARG A 29 -31.33 -1.90 0.83
CA ARG A 29 -31.55 -0.76 -0.08
C ARG A 29 -30.67 -0.86 -1.32
N TRP A 30 -29.39 -1.20 -1.15
CA TRP A 30 -28.44 -1.41 -2.26
C TRP A 30 -28.86 -2.52 -3.21
N PHE A 31 -29.58 -3.54 -2.73
CA PHE A 31 -30.12 -4.60 -3.60
C PHE A 31 -31.54 -4.31 -4.10
N GLY A 32 -32.05 -3.10 -3.87
CA GLY A 32 -33.35 -2.65 -4.33
C GLY A 32 -33.30 -1.21 -4.83
N PRO A 33 -33.98 -0.27 -4.16
CA PRO A 33 -34.15 1.10 -4.66
C PRO A 33 -32.85 1.90 -4.81
N GLU A 34 -31.76 1.48 -4.18
CA GLU A 34 -30.44 2.14 -4.21
C GLU A 34 -29.36 1.31 -4.91
N ALA A 35 -29.75 0.46 -5.87
CA ALA A 35 -28.80 -0.28 -6.71
C ALA A 35 -27.80 0.64 -7.43
N GLU A 36 -28.23 1.85 -7.78
CA GLU A 36 -27.36 2.84 -8.42
C GLU A 36 -26.29 3.38 -7.46
N GLU A 37 -26.59 3.53 -6.17
CA GLU A 37 -25.60 3.91 -5.17
C GLU A 37 -24.54 2.82 -4.98
N LEU A 38 -24.97 1.55 -4.97
CA LEU A 38 -24.06 0.40 -4.95
C LEU A 38 -23.15 0.39 -6.19
N ARG A 39 -23.71 0.63 -7.38
CA ARG A 39 -22.94 0.71 -8.63
C ARG A 39 -21.88 1.80 -8.55
N ARG A 40 -22.25 3.00 -8.08
CA ARG A 40 -21.33 4.12 -7.90
C ARG A 40 -20.19 3.80 -6.93
N MET A 41 -20.50 3.21 -5.76
CA MET A 41 -19.46 2.81 -4.80
C MET A 41 -18.53 1.74 -5.38
N SER A 42 -19.06 0.79 -6.16
CA SER A 42 -18.27 -0.24 -6.86
C SER A 42 -17.29 0.37 -7.86
N GLU A 43 -17.74 1.35 -8.64
CA GLU A 43 -16.88 2.09 -9.59
C GLU A 43 -15.78 2.87 -8.88
N ASN A 44 -16.10 3.54 -7.77
CA ASN A 44 -15.11 4.22 -6.94
C ASN A 44 -14.09 3.25 -6.36
N ALA A 45 -14.53 2.08 -5.86
CA ALA A 45 -13.64 1.05 -5.36
C ALA A 45 -12.69 0.52 -6.46
N LEU A 46 -13.18 0.36 -7.68
CA LEU A 46 -12.35 -0.02 -8.83
C LEU A 46 -11.31 1.06 -9.17
N ASN A 47 -11.68 2.34 -9.11
CA ASN A 47 -10.77 3.46 -9.36
C ASN A 47 -9.66 3.58 -8.31
N LEU A 48 -9.94 3.20 -7.05
CA LEU A 48 -8.94 3.17 -5.97
C LEU A 48 -8.03 1.94 -6.00
N ALA A 49 -8.41 0.89 -6.74
CA ALA A 49 -7.67 -0.36 -6.74
C ALA A 49 -6.26 -0.17 -7.31
N GLN A 50 -5.29 -0.81 -6.66
CA GLN A 50 -3.89 -0.83 -7.09
C GLN A 50 -3.43 -2.29 -7.26
N PRO A 51 -3.91 -3.01 -8.29
CA PRO A 51 -3.61 -4.43 -8.45
C PRO A 51 -2.11 -4.72 -8.64
N GLU A 52 -1.38 -3.78 -9.24
CA GLU A 52 0.05 -3.91 -9.51
C GLU A 52 0.95 -3.38 -8.37
N ALA A 53 0.39 -2.96 -7.23
CA ALA A 53 1.12 -2.27 -6.17
C ALA A 53 2.38 -3.04 -5.74
N VAL A 54 2.27 -4.35 -5.53
CA VAL A 54 3.38 -5.18 -5.08
C VAL A 54 4.50 -5.26 -6.12
N PHE A 55 4.17 -5.35 -7.41
CA PHE A 55 5.16 -5.40 -8.48
C PHE A 55 5.88 -4.07 -8.63
N ASN A 56 5.13 -2.96 -8.51
CA ASN A 56 5.68 -1.61 -8.54
C ASN A 56 6.66 -1.42 -7.37
N ILE A 57 6.26 -1.76 -6.14
CA ILE A 57 7.12 -1.66 -4.95
C ILE A 57 8.40 -2.49 -5.12
N VAL A 58 8.30 -3.74 -5.60
CA VAL A 58 9.48 -4.59 -5.80
C VAL A 58 10.41 -4.03 -6.87
N ARG A 59 9.87 -3.54 -7.98
CA ARG A 59 10.67 -2.90 -9.03
C ARG A 59 11.39 -1.66 -8.51
N ASP A 60 10.69 -0.80 -7.77
CA ASP A 60 11.29 0.40 -7.18
C ASP A 60 12.44 0.04 -6.23
N ILE A 61 12.29 -1.02 -5.41
CA ILE A 61 13.35 -1.50 -4.54
C ILE A 61 14.54 -2.07 -5.32
N ASP A 62 14.30 -2.86 -6.39
CA ASP A 62 15.37 -3.40 -7.25
C ASP A 62 16.17 -2.27 -7.92
N GLU A 63 15.46 -1.25 -8.44
CA GLU A 63 16.06 -0.07 -9.07
C GLU A 63 16.91 0.72 -8.06
N LEU A 64 16.39 0.97 -6.84
CA LEU A 64 17.14 1.62 -5.77
C LEU A 64 18.39 0.81 -5.38
N SER A 65 18.30 -0.52 -5.34
CA SER A 65 19.42 -1.40 -5.02
C SER A 65 20.52 -1.34 -6.09
N ARG A 66 20.16 -1.30 -7.37
CA ARG A 66 21.10 -1.15 -8.49
C ARG A 66 21.72 0.24 -8.57
N GLY A 67 20.95 1.29 -8.27
CA GLY A 67 21.43 2.66 -8.17
C GLY A 67 22.31 2.91 -6.94
N CYS A 68 22.12 2.10 -5.89
CA CYS A 68 23.00 2.00 -4.74
C CYS A 68 24.21 1.10 -5.06
N GLU A 69 24.94 1.39 -6.14
CA GLU A 69 26.27 0.81 -6.34
C GLU A 69 27.19 1.27 -5.20
N PRO A 70 27.83 0.35 -4.47
CA PRO A 70 28.28 0.74 -3.15
C PRO A 70 29.73 1.24 -3.15
N MET A 71 29.89 2.44 -2.58
CA MET A 71 31.05 2.85 -1.77
C MET A 71 31.48 1.80 -0.71
N SER A 72 30.74 0.69 -0.53
CA SER A 72 31.10 -0.43 0.35
C SER A 72 32.29 -1.24 -0.17
N LYS A 73 32.49 -1.40 -1.49
CA LYS A 73 33.68 -2.13 -2.00
C LYS A 73 35.00 -1.42 -1.65
N ILE A 74 34.98 -0.09 -1.57
CA ILE A 74 36.17 0.70 -1.23
C ILE A 74 36.50 0.60 0.27
N LYS A 75 35.50 0.56 1.16
CA LYS A 75 35.73 0.53 2.62
C LYS A 75 36.22 -0.82 3.15
N TYR A 76 35.75 -1.95 2.61
CA TYR A 76 36.20 -3.27 3.06
C TYR A 76 37.66 -3.56 2.68
N SER A 77 38.13 -3.10 1.52
CA SER A 77 39.52 -3.26 1.08
C SER A 77 40.51 -2.38 1.87
N LEU A 78 40.12 -1.12 2.15
CA LEU A 78 40.94 -0.18 2.92
C LEU A 78 41.06 -0.55 4.41
N MET A 79 39.99 -1.10 5.00
CA MET A 79 40.04 -1.62 6.36
C MET A 79 40.92 -2.87 6.46
N ALA A 80 40.74 -3.86 5.58
CA ALA A 80 41.49 -5.11 5.63
C ALA A 80 43.01 -4.89 5.52
N SER A 81 43.46 -4.03 4.60
CA SER A 81 44.88 -3.69 4.42
C SER A 81 45.52 -2.98 5.63
N SER A 82 44.74 -2.19 6.37
CA SER A 82 45.21 -1.49 7.56
C SER A 82 45.45 -2.42 8.76
N PHE A 83 44.66 -3.50 8.88
CA PHE A 83 44.81 -4.47 9.97
C PHE A 83 45.98 -5.45 9.77
N TYR A 84 46.31 -5.80 8.52
CA TYR A 84 47.45 -6.69 8.24
C TYR A 84 48.82 -6.01 8.39
N SER A 85 48.90 -4.68 8.25
CA SER A 85 50.16 -3.95 8.40
C SER A 85 50.53 -3.58 9.85
N ALA A 86 49.61 -3.76 10.81
CA ALA A 86 49.83 -3.42 12.22
C ALA A 86 50.27 -4.62 13.09
N ALA A 87 50.48 -5.80 12.49
CA ALA A 87 50.78 -7.06 13.18
C ALA A 87 52.21 -7.60 12.93
N THR A 88 53.15 -6.75 12.50
CA THR A 88 54.58 -7.09 12.34
C THR A 88 55.47 -6.09 13.03
#